data_AF-A0A934D3U9-F1
#
_entry.id   AF-A0A934D3U9-F1
#
_cell.length_a   1.000
_cell.length_b   1.000
_cell.length_c   1.000
_cell.angle_alpha   90.00
_cell.angle_beta   90.00
_cell.angle_gamma   90.00
#
_symmetry.space_group_name_H-M   'P 1'
#
loop_
_entity.id
_entity.type
_entity.pdbx_description
1 polymer ?
#
loop_
_entity_poly.entity_id
_entity_poly.type
_entity_poly.pdbx_seq_one_letter_code
_entity_poly.pdbx_strand_id
1 'polypeptide(L)'
;MLRAISLTLLFTPTALAFQSNDFIVPAGQFYVYDTDLKGPLFADNIVIEAGGSLRALGSQPFKAYATGKIRIDGTLELSAFDSPGVTTLNTTNIPELGASGGPAGGRGGTGSWQTTQSTPFGGKGFGLLPWSGGGGGETGWHDVKQSVSYRRGGGGGGGAFAANQPVSPNPEDPANIGLIACKGHDGGRGAYGAVTSQLGPNGGRPGSPVFIDGDPTNDFFGRKLDPGTGQIVVGELIAPIGGAGGGAGGDAAYTQGQPYPPIPFSPNGDEKGSGGGGGGGLGVLVANEFVIGPVGRVRCDGGKGGGGENTNFLDRVGGGSGGGSGGMVLVQAAKIDFSATPDLAITARGGRRGVGKLDIHLQPVEGQGGHGGPGLVQLHIADTTQLLLPAGKTLDELISPPPHVLLPEANP
;
A
#
# COMPACT_ATOMS: atom_id res chain seq x y z
N MET A 1 35.20 -36.93 -39.07
CA MET A 1 33.78 -37.31 -39.07
C MET A 1 33.25 -37.21 -37.65
N LEU A 2 32.70 -36.06 -37.26
CA LEU A 2 31.99 -35.88 -36.00
C LEU A 2 30.54 -35.56 -36.37
N ARG A 3 29.61 -36.48 -36.11
CA ARG A 3 28.17 -36.25 -36.33
C ARG A 3 27.64 -35.50 -35.11
N ALA A 4 27.18 -34.26 -35.32
CA ALA A 4 26.41 -33.52 -34.34
C ALA A 4 25.03 -34.19 -34.20
N ILE A 5 24.72 -34.67 -32.99
CA ILE A 5 23.39 -35.12 -32.61
C ILE A 5 22.62 -33.87 -32.21
N SER A 6 21.69 -33.44 -33.06
CA SER A 6 20.75 -32.36 -32.75
C SER A 6 19.65 -32.92 -31.84
N LEU A 7 19.70 -32.58 -30.55
CA LEU A 7 18.65 -32.91 -29.59
C LEU A 7 17.54 -31.85 -29.70
N THR A 8 16.52 -32.13 -30.50
CA THR A 8 15.32 -31.30 -30.59
C THR A 8 14.46 -31.55 -29.35
N LEU A 9 14.59 -30.70 -28.32
CA LEU A 9 13.62 -30.66 -27.22
C LEU A 9 12.28 -30.14 -27.77
N LEU A 10 11.34 -31.05 -27.98
CA LEU A 10 9.94 -30.70 -28.20
C LEU A 10 9.36 -30.23 -26.86
N PHE A 11 9.29 -28.92 -26.66
CA PHE A 11 8.40 -28.32 -25.67
C PHE A 11 6.98 -28.42 -26.21
N THR A 12 6.24 -29.46 -25.81
CA THR A 12 4.78 -29.40 -25.86
C THR A 12 4.32 -28.40 -24.81
N PRO A 13 3.62 -27.30 -25.15
CA PRO A 13 2.96 -26.50 -24.16
C PRO A 13 1.90 -27.39 -23.50
N THR A 14 2.12 -27.79 -22.25
CA THR A 14 1.06 -28.30 -21.41
C THR A 14 0.08 -27.14 -21.21
N ALA A 15 -0.96 -27.08 -22.05
CA ALA A 15 -2.15 -26.33 -21.74
C ALA A 15 -2.62 -26.82 -20.37
N LEU A 16 -2.55 -25.94 -19.36
CA LEU A 16 -3.20 -26.16 -18.08
C LEU A 16 -4.67 -26.41 -18.39
N ALA A 17 -5.09 -27.67 -18.26
CA ALA A 17 -6.50 -28.02 -18.40
C ALA A 17 -7.27 -27.23 -17.33
N PHE A 18 -8.16 -26.36 -17.79
CA PHE A 18 -9.14 -25.67 -16.95
C PHE A 18 -9.93 -26.76 -16.22
N GLN A 19 -9.72 -26.91 -14.91
CA GLN A 19 -10.56 -27.79 -14.12
C GLN A 19 -11.84 -26.99 -13.80
N SER A 20 -12.86 -27.14 -14.66
CA SER A 20 -14.14 -26.42 -14.62
C SER A 20 -14.95 -26.85 -13.39
N ASN A 21 -14.72 -26.18 -12.27
CA ASN A 21 -15.56 -26.23 -11.09
C ASN A 21 -15.77 -24.81 -10.59
N ASP A 22 -16.89 -24.58 -9.93
CA ASP A 22 -17.13 -23.34 -9.20
C ASP A 22 -16.17 -23.23 -8.01
N PHE A 23 -15.67 -22.03 -7.76
CA PHE A 23 -14.95 -21.67 -6.54
C PHE A 23 -15.91 -20.91 -5.63
N ILE A 24 -16.25 -21.51 -4.49
CA ILE A 24 -17.20 -20.93 -3.54
C ILE A 24 -16.52 -20.74 -2.19
N VAL A 25 -16.57 -19.52 -1.65
CA VAL A 25 -16.28 -19.22 -0.24
C VAL A 25 -17.63 -19.12 0.47
N PRO A 26 -18.00 -20.15 1.28
CA PRO A 26 -19.32 -20.18 1.90
C PRO A 26 -19.54 -19.07 2.92
N ALA A 27 -20.81 -18.79 3.20
CA ALA A 27 -21.20 -17.81 4.21
C ALA A 27 -20.53 -18.09 5.57
N GLY A 28 -19.96 -17.04 6.16
CA GLY A 28 -19.28 -17.09 7.46
C GLY A 28 -17.91 -17.78 7.44
N GLN A 29 -17.43 -18.26 6.28
CA GLN A 29 -16.11 -18.89 6.17
C GLN A 29 -15.02 -17.88 5.82
N PHE A 30 -13.81 -18.12 6.35
CA PHE A 30 -12.61 -17.38 6.00
C PHE A 30 -11.66 -18.29 5.21
N TYR A 31 -11.27 -17.86 4.02
CA TYR A 31 -10.38 -18.60 3.14
C TYR A 31 -9.13 -17.77 2.81
N VAL A 32 -7.95 -18.38 2.94
CA VAL A 32 -6.68 -17.78 2.54
C VAL A 32 -6.21 -18.33 1.20
N TYR A 33 -6.01 -17.45 0.23
CA TYR A 33 -5.47 -17.76 -1.08
C TYR A 33 -4.03 -17.29 -1.18
N ASP A 34 -3.10 -18.24 -1.23
CA ASP A 34 -1.68 -17.95 -1.42
C ASP A 34 -1.36 -17.93 -2.92
N THR A 35 -1.10 -16.74 -3.46
CA THR A 35 -0.80 -16.50 -4.87
C THR A 35 0.54 -17.08 -5.30
N ASP A 36 1.51 -17.22 -4.39
CA ASP A 36 2.82 -17.78 -4.70
C ASP A 36 2.73 -19.29 -4.89
N LEU A 37 1.85 -19.95 -4.13
CA LEU A 37 1.66 -21.40 -4.19
C LEU A 37 0.64 -21.83 -5.25
N LYS A 38 -0.43 -21.05 -5.44
CA LYS A 38 -1.58 -21.46 -6.26
C LYS A 38 -1.60 -20.81 -7.66
N GLY A 39 -0.88 -19.71 -7.86
CA GLY A 39 -0.94 -18.95 -9.11
C GLY A 39 -2.33 -18.33 -9.35
N PRO A 40 -2.74 -18.15 -10.62
CA PRO A 40 -4.07 -17.65 -10.94
C PRO A 40 -5.20 -18.64 -10.59
N LEU A 41 -6.33 -18.10 -10.11
CA LEU A 41 -7.56 -18.83 -9.87
C LEU A 41 -8.37 -18.93 -11.16
N PHE A 42 -8.63 -20.16 -11.64
CA PHE A 42 -9.49 -20.45 -12.78
C PHE A 42 -10.73 -21.22 -12.30
N ALA A 43 -11.93 -20.76 -12.68
CA ALA A 43 -13.19 -21.40 -12.30
C ALA A 43 -14.30 -21.10 -13.33
N ASP A 44 -15.44 -21.80 -13.23
CA ASP A 44 -16.62 -21.41 -14.01
C ASP A 44 -17.30 -20.20 -13.38
N ASN A 45 -17.62 -20.31 -12.09
CA ASN A 45 -18.06 -19.20 -11.27
C ASN A 45 -17.19 -19.06 -10.04
N ILE A 46 -16.93 -17.82 -9.63
CA ILE A 46 -16.29 -17.49 -8.36
C ILE A 46 -17.33 -16.77 -7.52
N VAL A 47 -17.68 -17.35 -6.38
CA VAL A 47 -18.70 -16.80 -5.47
C VAL A 47 -18.11 -16.65 -4.08
N ILE A 48 -18.14 -15.43 -3.54
CA ILE A 48 -17.93 -15.18 -2.13
C ILE A 48 -19.28 -14.87 -1.53
N GLU A 49 -19.87 -15.81 -0.81
CA GLU A 49 -21.20 -15.64 -0.22
C GLU A 49 -21.20 -14.59 0.88
N ALA A 50 -22.39 -14.09 1.24
CA ALA A 50 -22.54 -13.08 2.29
C ALA A 50 -21.91 -13.54 3.61
N GLY A 51 -21.08 -12.69 4.22
CA GLY A 51 -20.31 -13.02 5.43
C GLY A 51 -19.10 -13.94 5.20
N GLY A 52 -18.94 -14.51 4.00
CA GLY A 52 -17.70 -15.17 3.58
C GLY A 52 -16.58 -14.15 3.32
N SER A 53 -15.34 -14.57 3.51
CA SER A 53 -14.16 -13.72 3.30
C SER A 53 -13.02 -14.50 2.63
N LEU A 54 -12.57 -14.00 1.48
CA LEU A 54 -11.41 -14.48 0.74
C LEU A 54 -10.27 -13.49 0.93
N ARG A 55 -9.20 -13.88 1.62
CA ARG A 55 -7.98 -13.07 1.71
C ARG A 55 -6.91 -13.63 0.80
N ALA A 56 -6.44 -12.82 -0.15
CA ALA A 56 -5.29 -13.19 -0.98
C ALA A 56 -3.99 -12.65 -0.37
N LEU A 57 -2.93 -13.45 -0.44
CA LEU A 57 -1.59 -13.15 0.06
C LEU A 57 -0.54 -13.60 -0.95
N GLY A 58 0.68 -13.10 -0.83
CA GLY A 58 1.85 -13.54 -1.61
C GLY A 58 2.52 -12.42 -2.38
N SER A 59 3.65 -12.74 -3.00
CA SER A 59 4.43 -11.80 -3.82
C SER A 59 3.85 -11.61 -5.23
N GLN A 60 2.96 -12.51 -5.66
CA GLN A 60 2.32 -12.46 -6.97
C GLN A 60 0.96 -11.75 -6.93
N PRO A 61 0.48 -11.21 -8.07
CA PRO A 61 -0.85 -10.65 -8.18
C PRO A 61 -1.94 -11.70 -7.92
N PHE A 62 -3.06 -11.28 -7.31
CA PHE A 62 -4.25 -12.13 -7.27
C PHE A 62 -4.99 -12.01 -8.60
N LYS A 63 -4.88 -13.05 -9.43
CA LYS A 63 -5.57 -13.15 -10.71
C LYS A 63 -6.70 -14.17 -10.63
N ALA A 64 -7.91 -13.76 -10.99
CA ALA A 64 -9.09 -14.59 -10.99
C ALA A 64 -9.78 -14.52 -12.36
N TYR A 65 -9.94 -15.68 -13.00
CA TYR A 65 -10.54 -15.84 -14.31
C TYR A 65 -11.75 -16.77 -14.18
N ALA A 66 -12.95 -16.21 -14.41
CA ALA A 66 -14.20 -16.96 -14.44
C ALA A 66 -14.76 -16.99 -15.87
N THR A 67 -15.17 -18.16 -16.36
CA THR A 67 -15.85 -18.26 -17.67
C THR A 67 -17.27 -17.68 -17.61
N GLY A 68 -17.94 -17.86 -16.47
CA GLY A 68 -19.27 -17.34 -16.17
C GLY A 68 -19.22 -16.05 -15.37
N LYS A 69 -19.28 -16.14 -14.04
CA LYS A 69 -19.42 -14.96 -13.19
C LYS A 69 -18.42 -14.91 -12.03
N ILE A 70 -18.03 -13.70 -11.66
CA ILE A 70 -17.45 -13.40 -10.34
C ILE A 70 -18.52 -12.65 -9.55
N ARG A 71 -19.01 -13.24 -8.46
CA ARG A 71 -20.00 -12.63 -7.56
C ARG A 71 -19.42 -12.48 -6.16
N ILE A 72 -19.41 -11.25 -5.66
CA ILE A 72 -18.92 -10.91 -4.34
C ILE A 72 -20.09 -10.42 -3.50
N ASP A 73 -20.66 -11.29 -2.67
CA ASP A 73 -21.63 -10.93 -1.63
C ASP A 73 -20.95 -10.76 -0.26
N GLY A 74 -19.77 -11.36 -0.06
CA GLY A 74 -18.93 -11.23 1.13
C GLY A 74 -17.76 -10.24 0.95
N THR A 75 -16.56 -10.58 1.41
CA THR A 75 -15.35 -9.74 1.26
C THR A 75 -14.26 -10.43 0.46
N LEU A 76 -13.74 -9.75 -0.57
CA LEU A 76 -12.44 -10.03 -1.17
C LEU A 76 -11.41 -9.07 -0.57
N GLU A 77 -10.45 -9.61 0.17
CA GLU A 77 -9.44 -8.87 0.91
C GLU A 77 -8.06 -9.01 0.25
N LEU A 78 -7.62 -7.93 -0.38
CA LEU A 78 -6.33 -7.75 -1.07
C LEU A 78 -5.48 -6.66 -0.41
N SER A 79 -5.91 -6.13 0.74
CA SER A 79 -5.19 -5.06 1.43
C SER A 79 -3.90 -5.56 2.05
N ALA A 80 -2.99 -4.61 2.28
CA ALA A 80 -1.75 -4.86 2.97
C ALA A 80 -1.96 -5.12 4.48
N PHE A 81 -0.84 -5.35 5.17
CA PHE A 81 -0.83 -5.42 6.63
C PHE A 81 -0.41 -4.09 7.25
N ASP A 82 -1.00 -3.81 8.41
CA ASP A 82 -0.63 -2.70 9.28
C ASP A 82 0.72 -2.97 9.96
N SER A 83 1.52 -1.92 10.17
CA SER A 83 2.67 -1.99 11.07
C SER A 83 2.17 -2.00 12.53
N PRO A 84 2.61 -2.96 13.36
CA PRO A 84 2.20 -3.03 14.77
C PRO A 84 2.77 -1.88 15.62
N GLY A 85 3.75 -1.14 15.08
CA GLY A 85 4.53 -0.21 15.88
C GLY A 85 5.54 -0.91 16.78
N VAL A 86 6.33 -0.11 17.48
CA VAL A 86 7.29 -0.60 18.45
C VAL A 86 6.56 -0.96 19.74
N THR A 87 6.76 -2.21 20.19
CA THR A 87 6.18 -2.75 21.44
C THR A 87 7.23 -3.15 22.48
N THR A 88 8.52 -3.08 22.13
CA THR A 88 9.66 -3.38 23.00
C THR A 88 10.40 -2.11 23.40
N LEU A 89 11.06 -2.12 24.55
CA LEU A 89 11.80 -0.98 25.09
C LEU A 89 13.31 -1.24 25.12
N ASN A 90 14.13 -0.24 24.84
CA ASN A 90 15.60 -0.26 24.85
C ASN A 90 16.17 -1.32 23.90
N THR A 91 15.62 -1.38 22.68
CA THR A 91 15.92 -2.45 21.71
C THR A 91 16.36 -1.90 20.35
N THR A 92 17.03 -0.75 20.32
CA THR A 92 17.50 -0.10 19.08
C THR A 92 18.54 -0.92 18.31
N ASN A 93 19.06 -2.00 18.90
CA ASN A 93 19.88 -3.01 18.24
C ASN A 93 19.07 -4.13 17.54
N ILE A 94 17.74 -4.12 17.66
CA ILE A 94 16.82 -5.11 17.07
C ILE A 94 15.94 -4.40 16.03
N PRO A 95 16.14 -4.69 14.73
CA PRO A 95 15.38 -4.05 13.67
C PRO A 95 13.86 -4.21 13.82
N GLU A 96 13.12 -3.13 13.58
CA GLU A 96 11.66 -3.13 13.51
C GLU A 96 11.21 -3.31 12.06
N LEU A 97 10.82 -4.53 11.73
CA LEU A 97 10.46 -4.90 10.37
C LEU A 97 9.19 -4.18 9.90
N GLY A 98 9.23 -3.61 8.69
CA GLY A 98 8.03 -3.10 8.04
C GLY A 98 7.04 -4.21 7.67
N ALA A 99 5.76 -3.86 7.66
CA ALA A 99 4.66 -4.77 7.39
C ALA A 99 4.65 -5.26 5.93
N SER A 100 4.13 -6.46 5.72
CA SER A 100 3.99 -7.06 4.40
C SER A 100 2.93 -6.33 3.55
N GLY A 101 3.19 -6.25 2.24
CA GLY A 101 2.20 -5.79 1.27
C GLY A 101 1.03 -6.77 1.10
N GLY A 102 0.03 -6.34 0.33
CA GLY A 102 -0.97 -7.25 -0.25
C GLY A 102 -0.36 -8.13 -1.36
N PRO A 103 -1.16 -8.90 -2.10
CA PRO A 103 -0.68 -9.67 -3.26
C PRO A 103 0.02 -8.75 -4.26
N ALA A 104 1.32 -8.98 -4.54
CA ALA A 104 2.18 -8.09 -5.34
C ALA A 104 2.32 -6.64 -4.82
N GLY A 105 1.90 -6.36 -3.59
CA GLY A 105 2.08 -5.08 -2.92
C GLY A 105 3.48 -4.95 -2.30
N GLY A 106 4.00 -3.74 -2.28
CA GLY A 106 5.31 -3.44 -1.69
C GLY A 106 5.32 -3.56 -0.16
N ARG A 107 6.43 -4.01 0.40
CA ARG A 107 6.64 -4.07 1.86
C ARG A 107 6.93 -2.68 2.44
N GLY A 108 6.56 -2.43 3.69
CA GLY A 108 7.01 -1.26 4.44
C GLY A 108 8.52 -1.26 4.75
N GLY A 109 9.08 -0.09 5.02
CA GLY A 109 10.49 0.06 5.39
C GLY A 109 10.81 -0.50 6.79
N THR A 110 12.07 -0.83 7.03
CA THR A 110 12.54 -1.34 8.34
C THR A 110 13.10 -0.20 9.21
N GLY A 111 12.61 -0.05 10.43
CA GLY A 111 13.17 0.83 11.46
C GLY A 111 14.40 0.19 12.13
N SER A 112 15.36 1.00 12.59
CA SER A 112 16.58 0.55 13.30
C SER A 112 17.28 -0.66 12.65
N TRP A 113 17.46 -0.62 11.34
CA TRP A 113 18.06 -1.71 10.55
C TRP A 113 19.55 -1.99 10.86
N GLN A 114 20.22 -1.14 11.64
CA GLN A 114 21.57 -1.39 12.16
C GLN A 114 21.50 -2.01 13.56
N THR A 115 22.32 -3.03 13.81
CA THR A 115 22.33 -3.75 15.10
C THR A 115 23.43 -3.29 16.05
N THR A 116 24.38 -2.48 15.56
CA THR A 116 25.58 -2.05 16.29
C THR A 116 25.62 -0.55 16.57
N GLN A 117 24.61 0.20 16.12
CA GLN A 117 24.43 1.63 16.33
C GLN A 117 23.00 2.04 15.97
N SER A 118 22.53 3.17 16.48
CA SER A 118 21.33 3.85 15.95
C SER A 118 21.49 4.10 14.45
N THR A 119 20.44 3.90 13.67
CA THR A 119 20.46 4.16 12.23
C THR A 119 20.47 5.65 11.95
N PRO A 120 21.05 6.12 10.84
CA PRO A 120 20.99 7.54 10.49
C PRO A 120 19.59 7.96 10.02
N PHE A 121 18.81 7.02 9.50
CA PHE A 121 17.43 7.19 9.07
C PHE A 121 16.75 5.82 8.96
N GLY A 122 15.42 5.81 9.06
CA GLY A 122 14.61 4.61 8.82
C GLY A 122 14.74 4.08 7.39
N GLY A 123 14.52 2.79 7.17
CA GLY A 123 14.48 2.22 5.82
C GLY A 123 13.34 2.78 4.97
N LYS A 124 13.57 2.88 3.65
CA LYS A 124 12.51 3.21 2.68
C LYS A 124 11.51 2.04 2.53
N GLY A 125 10.27 2.36 2.20
CA GLY A 125 9.28 1.40 1.72
C GLY A 125 9.65 0.85 0.34
N PHE A 126 9.12 -0.32 0.03
CA PHE A 126 9.34 -1.02 -1.23
C PHE A 126 8.15 -0.80 -2.17
N GLY A 127 8.41 -0.82 -3.47
CA GLY A 127 7.43 -0.82 -4.56
C GLY A 127 8.01 -1.59 -5.74
N LEU A 128 7.26 -1.72 -6.85
CA LEU A 128 7.80 -2.32 -8.07
C LEU A 128 8.89 -1.39 -8.63
N LEU A 129 10.05 -1.94 -9.01
CA LEU A 129 11.14 -1.13 -9.58
C LEU A 129 10.70 -0.52 -10.94
N PRO A 130 11.06 0.74 -11.24
CA PRO A 130 11.99 1.61 -10.50
C PRO A 130 11.37 2.42 -9.34
N TRP A 131 10.05 2.31 -9.12
CA TRP A 131 9.33 3.11 -8.13
C TRP A 131 9.61 2.64 -6.70
N SER A 132 9.83 3.59 -5.80
CA SER A 132 10.05 3.32 -4.38
C SER A 132 8.85 3.72 -3.53
N GLY A 133 8.66 3.01 -2.43
CA GLY A 133 7.74 3.44 -1.38
C GLY A 133 8.22 4.69 -0.64
N GLY A 134 7.54 5.02 0.45
CA GLY A 134 7.86 6.20 1.26
C GLY A 134 9.30 6.19 1.78
N GLY A 135 9.94 7.35 1.80
CA GLY A 135 11.27 7.52 2.38
C GLY A 135 11.26 7.38 3.90
N GLY A 136 12.35 6.91 4.50
CA GLY A 136 12.44 6.85 5.96
C GLY A 136 12.71 8.20 6.60
N GLY A 137 12.27 8.35 7.85
CA GLY A 137 12.54 9.53 8.67
C GLY A 137 13.97 9.54 9.21
N GLU A 138 14.53 10.73 9.36
CA GLU A 138 15.88 10.93 9.88
C GLU A 138 15.95 10.72 11.39
N THR A 139 17.03 10.12 11.88
CA THR A 139 17.25 9.95 13.31
C THR A 139 17.54 11.29 13.97
N GLY A 140 16.90 11.53 15.11
CA GLY A 140 17.14 12.68 15.95
C GLY A 140 18.18 12.38 17.01
N TRP A 141 19.10 13.30 17.27
CA TRP A 141 20.11 13.11 18.31
C TRP A 141 20.40 14.38 19.10
N HIS A 142 20.79 14.21 20.37
CA HIS A 142 21.28 15.27 21.24
C HIS A 142 22.02 14.72 22.46
N ASP A 143 22.79 15.58 23.11
CA ASP A 143 23.51 15.31 24.36
C ASP A 143 22.69 15.52 25.63
N VAL A 144 21.36 15.74 25.55
CA VAL A 144 20.48 15.92 26.71
C VAL A 144 19.40 14.83 26.73
N LYS A 145 19.57 13.82 27.59
CA LYS A 145 18.67 12.65 27.66
C LYS A 145 17.25 12.99 28.13
N GLN A 146 17.15 13.93 29.07
CA GLN A 146 15.93 14.21 29.84
C GLN A 146 14.86 14.92 29.02
N SER A 147 15.23 15.52 27.89
CA SER A 147 14.29 16.24 27.04
C SER A 147 14.06 15.49 25.76
N VAL A 148 13.05 14.62 25.76
CA VAL A 148 12.66 13.76 24.62
C VAL A 148 12.39 14.56 23.33
N SER A 149 11.92 15.80 23.44
CA SER A 149 11.76 16.72 22.30
C SER A 149 13.08 17.18 21.66
N TYR A 150 14.22 16.94 22.31
CA TYR A 150 15.54 17.29 21.77
C TYR A 150 16.19 16.10 21.07
N ARG A 151 15.57 14.94 21.00
CA ARG A 151 16.16 13.77 20.33
C ARG A 151 15.17 13.00 19.48
N ARG A 152 13.91 13.44 19.43
CA ARG A 152 12.84 12.79 18.69
C ARG A 152 13.18 12.70 17.20
N GLY A 153 13.12 11.49 16.65
CA GLY A 153 13.34 11.22 15.23
C GLY A 153 12.22 11.74 14.34
N GLY A 154 12.54 11.97 13.07
CA GLY A 154 11.56 12.27 12.03
C GLY A 154 10.71 11.05 11.71
N GLY A 155 9.46 11.28 11.30
CA GLY A 155 8.57 10.20 10.89
C GLY A 155 8.84 9.73 9.45
N GLY A 156 8.47 8.50 9.12
CA GLY A 156 8.56 7.96 7.76
C GLY A 156 7.50 8.53 6.82
N GLY A 157 7.83 8.73 5.54
CA GLY A 157 6.89 9.19 4.52
C GLY A 157 5.92 8.11 4.07
N GLY A 158 4.75 8.51 3.57
CA GLY A 158 3.76 7.56 3.06
C GLY A 158 4.13 6.98 1.70
N GLY A 159 3.64 5.77 1.41
CA GLY A 159 3.70 5.18 0.08
C GLY A 159 2.87 5.98 -0.92
N ALA A 160 3.29 6.01 -2.19
CA ALA A 160 2.54 6.62 -3.28
C ALA A 160 2.36 5.60 -4.40
N PHE A 161 1.20 5.64 -5.05
CA PHE A 161 0.92 4.86 -6.26
C PHE A 161 0.28 5.79 -7.29
N ALA A 162 -1.01 6.13 -7.13
CA ALA A 162 -1.71 7.03 -8.04
C ALA A 162 -1.56 8.52 -7.66
N ALA A 163 -2.00 9.40 -8.55
CA ALA A 163 -2.06 10.84 -8.30
C ALA A 163 -2.92 11.16 -7.06
N ASN A 164 -2.51 12.19 -6.31
CA ASN A 164 -3.24 12.63 -5.12
C ASN A 164 -4.63 13.17 -5.49
N GLN A 165 -5.64 12.84 -4.69
CA GLN A 165 -7.03 13.22 -4.91
C GLN A 165 -7.59 13.93 -3.65
N PRO A 166 -7.14 15.15 -3.35
CA PRO A 166 -7.57 15.88 -2.17
C PRO A 166 -9.08 16.16 -2.20
N VAL A 167 -9.78 15.79 -1.13
CA VAL A 167 -11.16 16.23 -0.84
C VAL A 167 -11.19 17.49 0.04
N SER A 168 -10.06 17.83 0.66
CA SER A 168 -9.85 19.05 1.46
C SER A 168 -8.54 19.73 1.04
N PRO A 169 -8.47 21.08 1.02
CA PRO A 169 -7.24 21.81 0.68
C PRO A 169 -6.13 21.60 1.71
N ASN A 170 -6.46 21.14 2.93
CA ASN A 170 -5.48 20.76 3.93
C ASN A 170 -5.06 19.30 3.70
N PRO A 171 -3.81 18.99 3.30
CA PRO A 171 -3.37 17.62 3.04
C PRO A 171 -3.52 16.68 4.25
N GLU A 172 -3.50 17.23 5.46
CA GLU A 172 -3.58 16.47 6.73
C GLU A 172 -5.01 16.31 7.27
N ASP A 173 -6.01 16.78 6.53
CA ASP A 173 -7.42 16.60 6.87
C ASP A 173 -7.77 15.10 6.96
N PRO A 174 -8.49 14.63 7.99
CA PRO A 174 -8.94 13.24 8.08
C PRO A 174 -9.68 12.73 6.84
N ALA A 175 -10.35 13.61 6.10
CA ALA A 175 -11.04 13.25 4.86
C ALA A 175 -10.07 12.80 3.74
N ASN A 176 -8.83 13.29 3.76
CA ASN A 176 -7.76 12.99 2.80
C ASN A 176 -6.98 11.70 3.11
N ILE A 177 -7.25 11.02 4.23
CA ILE A 177 -6.52 9.80 4.61
C ILE A 177 -6.62 8.76 3.48
N GLY A 178 -5.49 8.32 2.95
CA GLY A 178 -5.49 7.34 1.87
C GLY A 178 -5.80 7.88 0.48
N LEU A 179 -5.99 9.20 0.35
CA LEU A 179 -6.20 9.91 -0.92
C LEU A 179 -5.05 10.88 -1.24
N ILE A 180 -4.13 11.11 -0.29
CA ILE A 180 -2.92 11.92 -0.47
C ILE A 180 -1.73 11.21 0.17
N ALA A 181 -0.66 11.03 -0.60
CA ALA A 181 0.62 10.60 -0.06
C ALA A 181 1.31 11.79 0.63
N CYS A 182 1.51 11.72 1.94
CA CYS A 182 2.11 12.80 2.73
C CYS A 182 3.57 12.52 3.11
N LYS A 183 4.33 13.60 3.32
CA LYS A 183 5.65 13.56 3.95
C LYS A 183 5.45 13.15 5.42
N GLY A 184 6.43 12.44 5.99
CA GLY A 184 6.54 12.32 7.43
C GLY A 184 6.78 13.68 8.08
N HIS A 185 6.29 13.86 9.30
CA HIS A 185 6.56 15.06 10.06
C HIS A 185 8.01 15.05 10.57
N ASP A 186 8.60 16.24 10.62
CA ASP A 186 9.93 16.42 11.18
C ASP A 186 9.95 16.04 12.66
N GLY A 187 11.12 15.67 13.15
CA GLY A 187 11.35 15.28 14.53
C GLY A 187 11.26 16.46 15.49
N GLY A 188 11.87 16.29 16.66
CA GLY A 188 11.90 17.33 17.67
C GLY A 188 12.67 18.57 17.18
N ARG A 189 12.11 19.77 17.34
CA ARG A 189 12.78 21.01 16.88
C ARG A 189 14.13 21.28 17.53
N GLY A 190 14.36 20.71 18.72
CA GLY A 190 15.64 20.80 19.43
C GLY A 190 16.63 19.69 19.08
N ALA A 191 16.24 18.71 18.27
CA ALA A 191 17.09 17.58 17.89
C ALA A 191 17.91 17.90 16.66
N TYR A 192 19.15 17.43 16.63
CA TYR A 192 19.95 17.43 15.42
C TYR A 192 19.59 16.22 14.56
N GLY A 193 19.50 16.40 13.25
CA GLY A 193 19.38 15.33 12.29
C GLY A 193 20.70 14.56 12.16
N ALA A 194 20.65 13.23 12.15
CA ALA A 194 21.82 12.36 12.00
C ALA A 194 22.52 12.46 10.63
N VAL A 195 21.81 12.88 9.58
CA VAL A 195 22.32 13.01 8.21
C VAL A 195 22.62 14.46 7.87
N THR A 196 21.69 15.36 8.22
CA THR A 196 21.73 16.77 7.86
C THR A 196 22.51 17.61 8.87
N SER A 197 22.66 17.12 10.11
CA SER A 197 23.20 17.90 11.24
C SER A 197 22.45 19.22 11.50
N GLN A 198 21.21 19.35 10.98
CA GLN A 198 20.36 20.51 11.18
C GLN A 198 19.39 20.27 12.34
N LEU A 199 18.94 21.35 12.98
CA LEU A 199 17.87 21.28 13.98
C LEU A 199 16.54 20.90 13.32
N GLY A 200 15.82 19.94 13.90
CA GLY A 200 14.63 19.34 13.32
C GLY A 200 14.99 18.23 12.33
N PRO A 201 15.16 16.98 12.78
CA PRO A 201 15.44 15.84 11.92
C PRO A 201 14.33 15.70 10.87
N ASN A 202 14.69 15.52 9.60
CA ASN A 202 13.70 15.55 8.54
C ASN A 202 12.77 14.33 8.58
N GLY A 203 11.48 14.56 8.42
CA GLY A 203 10.56 13.50 8.06
C GLY A 203 10.82 12.97 6.65
N GLY A 204 10.54 11.69 6.45
CA GLY A 204 10.72 11.00 5.18
C GLY A 204 9.81 11.53 4.08
N ARG A 205 10.30 11.57 2.84
CA ARG A 205 9.53 12.02 1.68
C ARG A 205 8.42 11.01 1.32
N PRO A 206 7.29 11.43 0.74
CA PRO A 206 6.36 10.51 0.10
C PRO A 206 7.08 9.63 -0.95
N GLY A 207 6.49 8.46 -1.23
CA GLY A 207 6.93 7.62 -2.35
C GLY A 207 6.85 8.35 -3.69
N SER A 208 7.55 7.81 -4.70
CA SER A 208 7.44 8.35 -6.06
C SER A 208 6.15 7.87 -6.72
N PRO A 209 5.35 8.75 -7.35
CA PRO A 209 4.19 8.32 -8.11
C PRO A 209 4.62 7.46 -9.30
N VAL A 210 3.73 6.59 -9.76
CA VAL A 210 4.00 5.74 -10.93
C VAL A 210 3.78 6.47 -12.26
N PHE A 211 2.95 7.50 -12.22
CA PHE A 211 2.65 8.42 -13.31
C PHE A 211 3.63 9.60 -13.26
N ILE A 212 4.37 9.86 -14.34
CA ILE A 212 5.52 10.76 -14.35
C ILE A 212 5.44 11.89 -15.36
N ASP A 213 4.54 11.83 -16.34
CA ASP A 213 4.38 12.89 -17.34
C ASP A 213 3.56 14.10 -16.80
N GLY A 214 2.81 13.89 -15.73
CA GLY A 214 1.99 14.92 -15.07
C GLY A 214 0.66 15.20 -15.76
N ASP A 215 0.29 14.40 -16.77
CA ASP A 215 -1.01 14.46 -17.44
C ASP A 215 -2.00 13.51 -16.73
N PRO A 216 -2.97 14.03 -15.96
CA PRO A 216 -3.91 13.15 -15.26
C PRO A 216 -4.88 12.43 -16.22
N THR A 217 -4.90 12.78 -17.51
CA THR A 217 -5.86 12.23 -18.47
C THR A 217 -5.49 10.83 -18.96
N ASN A 218 -4.24 10.39 -18.79
CA ASN A 218 -3.72 9.06 -19.13
C ASN A 218 -3.18 8.28 -17.92
N ASP A 219 -3.52 8.67 -16.68
CA ASP A 219 -3.15 8.02 -15.42
C ASP A 219 -3.84 6.63 -15.22
N PHE A 220 -3.63 5.70 -16.15
CA PHE A 220 -4.22 4.36 -16.09
C PHE A 220 -3.40 3.33 -16.90
N PHE A 221 -3.71 2.05 -16.71
CA PHE A 221 -3.31 0.95 -17.59
C PHE A 221 -4.39 0.69 -18.66
N GLY A 222 -3.99 0.43 -19.90
CA GLY A 222 -4.88 0.06 -21.00
C GLY A 222 -5.31 1.25 -21.86
N ARG A 223 -6.53 1.21 -22.40
CA ARG A 223 -7.05 2.21 -23.35
C ARG A 223 -8.38 2.78 -22.90
N LYS A 224 -8.57 4.08 -23.09
CA LYS A 224 -9.83 4.79 -22.84
C LYS A 224 -10.34 5.39 -24.14
N LEU A 225 -11.64 5.29 -24.38
CA LEU A 225 -12.31 6.13 -25.38
C LEU A 225 -12.66 7.46 -24.73
N ASP A 226 -12.10 8.56 -25.24
CA ASP A 226 -12.51 9.90 -24.82
C ASP A 226 -13.89 10.21 -25.42
N PRO A 227 -14.94 10.39 -24.60
CA PRO A 227 -16.29 10.66 -25.11
C PRO A 227 -16.42 12.02 -25.79
N GLY A 228 -15.55 12.99 -25.48
CA GLY A 228 -15.59 14.33 -26.05
C GLY A 228 -15.01 14.39 -27.46
N THR A 229 -13.90 13.70 -27.69
CA THR A 229 -13.16 13.72 -28.97
C THR A 229 -13.37 12.47 -29.83
N GLY A 230 -13.86 11.37 -29.23
CA GLY A 230 -13.92 10.05 -29.86
C GLY A 230 -12.55 9.40 -30.06
N GLN A 231 -11.47 9.98 -29.53
CA GLN A 231 -10.12 9.45 -29.66
C GLN A 231 -9.83 8.37 -28.61
N ILE A 232 -8.90 7.48 -28.95
CA ILE A 232 -8.38 6.50 -28.01
C ILE A 232 -7.19 7.13 -27.29
N VAL A 233 -7.30 7.25 -25.96
CA VAL A 233 -6.20 7.62 -25.07
C VAL A 233 -5.55 6.35 -24.56
N VAL A 234 -4.24 6.22 -24.75
CA VAL A 234 -3.44 5.11 -24.21
C VAL A 234 -2.94 5.53 -22.84
N GLY A 235 -3.13 4.67 -21.85
CA GLY A 235 -2.67 4.91 -20.49
C GLY A 235 -1.15 4.82 -20.35
N GLU A 236 -0.60 5.55 -19.38
CA GLU A 236 0.84 5.58 -19.10
C GLU A 236 1.36 4.26 -18.51
N LEU A 237 0.53 3.54 -17.74
CA LEU A 237 0.95 2.27 -17.15
C LEU A 237 1.08 1.18 -18.22
N ILE A 238 2.28 0.61 -18.32
CA ILE A 238 2.60 -0.49 -19.24
C ILE A 238 2.13 -1.86 -18.73
N ALA A 239 1.86 -1.98 -17.43
CA ALA A 239 1.38 -3.19 -16.79
C ALA A 239 0.58 -2.84 -15.53
N PRO A 240 -0.38 -3.68 -15.10
CA PRO A 240 -0.99 -3.56 -13.79
C PRO A 240 0.05 -3.85 -12.69
N ILE A 241 0.04 -3.05 -11.63
CA ILE A 241 1.02 -3.14 -10.54
C ILE A 241 0.35 -2.94 -9.18
N GLY A 242 0.95 -3.47 -8.12
CA GLY A 242 0.50 -3.26 -6.74
C GLY A 242 0.96 -1.92 -6.17
N GLY A 243 0.42 -1.58 -4.99
CA GLY A 243 0.81 -0.39 -4.25
C GLY A 243 2.20 -0.47 -3.62
N ALA A 244 2.71 0.65 -3.13
CA ALA A 244 4.01 0.77 -2.49
C ALA A 244 3.89 0.91 -0.96
N GLY A 245 4.86 0.35 -0.22
CA GLY A 245 4.91 0.45 1.24
C GLY A 245 5.31 1.84 1.75
N GLY A 246 5.02 2.12 3.02
CA GLY A 246 5.45 3.33 3.71
C GLY A 246 6.89 3.25 4.20
N GLY A 247 7.51 4.41 4.44
CA GLY A 247 8.85 4.51 5.02
C GLY A 247 8.85 4.29 6.53
N ALA A 248 9.97 3.82 7.08
CA ALA A 248 10.16 3.66 8.52
C ALA A 248 10.45 5.01 9.22
N GLY A 249 10.19 5.08 10.51
CA GLY A 249 10.58 6.24 11.33
C GLY A 249 12.08 6.24 11.65
N GLY A 250 12.62 7.43 11.96
CA GLY A 250 13.97 7.58 12.48
C GLY A 250 14.08 7.20 13.96
N ASP A 251 15.27 6.85 14.40
CA ASP A 251 15.56 6.58 15.80
C ASP A 251 15.64 7.89 16.60
N ALA A 252 15.65 7.78 17.92
CA ALA A 252 16.05 8.85 18.81
C ALA A 252 17.31 8.43 19.57
N ALA A 253 18.40 9.17 19.40
CA ALA A 253 19.70 8.82 19.94
C ALA A 253 20.16 9.81 21.02
N TYR A 254 20.69 9.28 22.11
CA TYR A 254 21.31 10.07 23.17
C TYR A 254 22.83 9.96 23.10
N THR A 255 23.52 11.06 22.80
CA THR A 255 24.95 11.00 22.48
C THR A 255 25.91 11.30 23.61
N GLN A 256 25.43 11.70 24.81
CA GLN A 256 26.30 11.95 25.98
C GLN A 256 27.45 12.93 25.71
N GLY A 257 27.21 13.96 24.90
CA GLY A 257 28.22 14.96 24.53
C GLY A 257 29.17 14.52 23.41
N GLN A 258 28.92 13.35 22.80
CA GLN A 258 29.61 12.89 21.60
C GLN A 258 28.86 13.33 20.33
N PRO A 259 29.54 13.43 19.18
CA PRO A 259 28.86 13.51 17.90
C PRO A 259 28.09 12.22 17.61
N TYR A 260 27.09 12.31 16.74
CA TYR A 260 26.45 11.13 16.18
C TYR A 260 27.36 10.44 15.14
N PRO A 261 27.43 9.09 15.09
CA PRO A 261 26.82 8.15 16.05
C PRO A 261 27.64 8.06 17.35
N PRO A 262 26.99 7.84 18.51
CA PRO A 262 27.70 7.74 19.77
C PRO A 262 28.54 6.46 19.84
N ILE A 263 29.79 6.60 20.32
CA ILE A 263 30.71 5.49 20.57
C ILE A 263 31.12 5.54 22.06
N PRO A 264 30.89 4.47 22.84
CA PRO A 264 30.24 3.22 22.45
C PRO A 264 28.72 3.37 22.27
N PHE A 265 28.14 2.56 21.39
CA PHE A 265 26.70 2.45 21.23
C PHE A 265 26.04 1.83 22.47
N SER A 266 24.87 2.35 22.88
CA SER A 266 24.08 1.82 23.99
C SER A 266 22.59 1.77 23.65
N PRO A 267 21.99 0.57 23.51
CA PRO A 267 20.55 0.42 23.27
C PRO A 267 19.67 0.97 24.41
N ASN A 268 20.20 1.14 25.62
CA ASN A 268 19.47 1.64 26.80
C ASN A 268 19.35 3.20 26.84
N GLY A 269 19.94 3.88 25.85
CA GLY A 269 19.90 5.32 25.71
C GLY A 269 19.13 5.81 24.49
N ASP A 270 18.82 4.90 23.57
CA ASP A 270 18.28 5.19 22.25
C ASP A 270 16.92 4.50 22.09
N GLU A 271 16.02 5.09 21.33
CA GLU A 271 14.64 4.63 21.14
C GLU A 271 14.40 4.40 19.65
N LYS A 272 13.91 3.23 19.30
CA LYS A 272 13.79 2.84 17.88
C LYS A 272 12.64 3.52 17.15
N GLY A 273 12.88 3.84 15.88
CA GLY A 273 11.84 4.16 14.92
C GLY A 273 11.00 2.94 14.53
N SER A 274 9.76 3.17 14.09
CA SER A 274 8.86 2.08 13.67
C SER A 274 9.08 1.63 12.23
N GLY A 275 8.79 0.35 11.92
CA GLY A 275 8.67 -0.14 10.53
C GLY A 275 7.42 0.39 9.83
N GLY A 276 7.48 0.59 8.50
CA GLY A 276 6.40 1.13 7.66
C GLY A 276 5.22 0.18 7.43
N GLY A 277 4.06 0.72 7.05
CA GLY A 277 2.91 -0.06 6.58
C GLY A 277 3.13 -0.65 5.17
N GLY A 278 2.49 -1.78 4.85
CA GLY A 278 2.57 -2.40 3.53
C GLY A 278 1.73 -1.68 2.46
N GLY A 279 2.08 -1.81 1.19
CA GLY A 279 1.30 -1.32 0.04
C GLY A 279 0.17 -2.28 -0.33
N GLY A 280 -0.97 -1.74 -0.77
CA GLY A 280 -2.12 -2.54 -1.21
C GLY A 280 -1.78 -3.47 -2.37
N GLY A 281 -2.55 -4.54 -2.55
CA GLY A 281 -2.26 -5.57 -3.54
C GLY A 281 -2.59 -5.20 -4.99
N LEU A 282 -2.52 -6.18 -5.87
CA LEU A 282 -3.04 -6.15 -7.23
C LEU A 282 -4.06 -7.27 -7.39
N GLY A 283 -5.32 -6.90 -7.67
CA GLY A 283 -6.40 -7.79 -8.03
C GLY A 283 -6.78 -7.64 -9.50
N VAL A 284 -6.68 -8.72 -10.27
CA VAL A 284 -7.14 -8.79 -11.67
C VAL A 284 -8.29 -9.77 -11.74
N LEU A 285 -9.50 -9.26 -11.97
CA LEU A 285 -10.75 -10.00 -11.96
C LEU A 285 -11.35 -10.00 -13.36
N VAL A 286 -11.35 -11.15 -14.03
CA VAL A 286 -11.84 -11.29 -15.41
C VAL A 286 -12.99 -12.28 -15.43
N ALA A 287 -14.15 -11.86 -15.93
CA ALA A 287 -15.34 -12.69 -16.01
C ALA A 287 -16.23 -12.32 -17.20
N ASN A 288 -17.22 -13.13 -17.54
CA ASN A 288 -18.30 -12.66 -18.41
C ASN A 288 -19.21 -11.68 -17.64
N GLU A 289 -19.51 -11.97 -16.37
CA GLU A 289 -20.27 -11.08 -15.48
C GLU A 289 -19.53 -10.85 -14.15
N PHE A 290 -19.41 -9.59 -13.73
CA PHE A 290 -18.93 -9.22 -12.40
C PHE A 290 -20.07 -8.59 -11.60
N VAL A 291 -20.33 -9.11 -10.40
CA VAL A 291 -21.44 -8.65 -9.55
C VAL A 291 -20.95 -8.36 -8.14
N ILE A 292 -21.32 -7.20 -7.60
CA ILE A 292 -21.21 -6.93 -6.15
C ILE A 292 -22.60 -6.90 -5.53
N GLY A 293 -22.80 -7.76 -4.53
CA GLY A 293 -24.03 -7.84 -3.77
C GLY A 293 -24.19 -6.71 -2.73
N PRO A 294 -25.31 -6.65 -2.01
CA PRO A 294 -25.62 -5.55 -1.09
C PRO A 294 -24.58 -5.31 0.01
N VAL A 295 -23.90 -6.36 0.47
CA VAL A 295 -22.85 -6.27 1.50
C VAL A 295 -21.48 -6.64 0.96
N GLY A 296 -21.38 -6.85 -0.36
CA GLY A 296 -20.16 -7.25 -1.04
C GLY A 296 -19.09 -6.17 -0.98
N ARG A 297 -17.84 -6.54 -0.69
CA ARG A 297 -16.70 -5.63 -0.61
C ARG A 297 -15.47 -6.20 -1.29
N VAL A 298 -14.75 -5.36 -2.03
CA VAL A 298 -13.39 -5.63 -2.50
C VAL A 298 -12.47 -4.58 -1.88
N ARG A 299 -11.46 -5.03 -1.13
CA ARG A 299 -10.53 -4.15 -0.44
C ARG A 299 -9.13 -4.35 -0.97
N CYS A 300 -8.45 -3.27 -1.29
CA CYS A 300 -7.10 -3.23 -1.81
C CYS A 300 -6.33 -2.08 -1.16
N ASP A 301 -6.55 -1.90 0.13
CA ASP A 301 -6.06 -0.74 0.88
C ASP A 301 -4.60 -0.93 1.32
N GLY A 302 -3.91 0.20 1.50
CA GLY A 302 -2.58 0.24 2.11
C GLY A 302 -2.65 0.04 3.62
N GLY A 303 -1.60 -0.56 4.16
CA GLY A 303 -1.43 -0.80 5.59
C GLY A 303 -1.07 0.48 6.33
N LYS A 304 -1.55 0.59 7.57
CA LYS A 304 -1.27 1.72 8.46
C LYS A 304 0.19 1.69 8.94
N GLY A 305 0.76 2.87 9.14
CA GLY A 305 2.02 3.05 9.84
C GLY A 305 1.87 2.82 11.35
N GLY A 306 2.99 2.50 12.01
CA GLY A 306 3.09 2.22 13.43
C GLY A 306 3.77 3.36 14.20
N GLY A 307 3.57 3.39 15.52
CA GLY A 307 4.27 4.32 16.40
C GLY A 307 5.69 3.85 16.73
N GLY A 308 6.64 4.78 16.83
CA GLY A 308 7.99 4.50 17.33
C GLY A 308 8.00 4.13 18.82
N GLU A 309 9.17 3.89 19.37
CA GLU A 309 9.33 3.53 20.79
C GLU A 309 8.94 4.69 21.73
N ASN A 310 8.35 4.35 22.87
CA ASN A 310 8.01 5.28 23.95
C ASN A 310 9.10 5.31 25.03
N THR A 311 9.22 6.43 25.74
CA THR A 311 10.05 6.50 26.96
C THR A 311 9.23 6.36 28.25
N ASN A 312 8.24 7.23 28.42
CA ASN A 312 7.31 7.25 29.54
C ASN A 312 5.87 7.39 29.01
N PHE A 313 4.97 6.52 29.48
CA PHE A 313 3.56 6.50 29.05
C PHE A 313 3.41 6.44 27.52
N LEU A 314 2.75 7.45 26.92
CA LEU A 314 2.37 7.51 25.51
C LEU A 314 3.26 8.47 24.69
N ASP A 315 4.39 8.95 25.22
CA ASP A 315 5.27 9.85 24.47
C ASP A 315 6.28 9.09 23.60
N ARG A 316 5.95 9.00 22.30
CA ARG A 316 6.68 8.28 21.24
C ARG A 316 7.92 9.03 20.78
N VAL A 317 9.09 8.72 21.33
CA VAL A 317 10.33 9.46 21.02
C VAL A 317 10.99 8.95 19.75
N GLY A 318 10.90 7.65 19.48
CA GLY A 318 11.20 7.13 18.14
C GLY A 318 10.18 7.64 17.13
N GLY A 319 10.62 7.87 15.89
CA GLY A 319 9.76 8.31 14.80
C GLY A 319 8.67 7.27 14.48
N GLY A 320 7.45 7.75 14.25
CA GLY A 320 6.36 6.98 13.65
C GLY A 320 6.63 6.70 12.17
N SER A 321 6.06 5.64 11.64
CA SER A 321 6.27 5.24 10.25
C SER A 321 5.14 5.68 9.32
N GLY A 322 5.40 5.71 8.01
CA GLY A 322 4.40 6.04 7.00
C GLY A 322 3.43 4.89 6.73
N GLY A 323 2.22 5.22 6.31
CA GLY A 323 1.27 4.24 5.75
C GLY A 323 1.64 3.86 4.31
N GLY A 324 1.32 2.64 3.87
CA GLY A 324 1.49 2.25 2.47
C GLY A 324 0.39 2.82 1.58
N SER A 325 0.61 2.90 0.27
CA SER A 325 -0.42 3.35 -0.68
C SER A 325 -1.51 2.30 -0.87
N GLY A 326 -2.64 2.73 -1.43
CA GLY A 326 -3.60 1.81 -2.02
C GLY A 326 -2.98 0.98 -3.16
N GLY A 327 -3.62 -0.15 -3.47
CA GLY A 327 -3.24 -1.05 -4.54
C GLY A 327 -4.01 -0.81 -5.84
N MET A 328 -4.08 -1.83 -6.69
CA MET A 328 -4.82 -1.77 -7.95
C MET A 328 -5.89 -2.86 -8.03
N VAL A 329 -7.11 -2.47 -8.40
CA VAL A 329 -8.19 -3.40 -8.75
C VAL A 329 -8.55 -3.19 -10.20
N LEU A 330 -8.34 -4.21 -11.03
CA LEU A 330 -8.75 -4.27 -12.43
C LEU A 330 -9.88 -5.28 -12.56
N VAL A 331 -11.06 -4.80 -12.95
CA VAL A 331 -12.21 -5.65 -13.29
C VAL A 331 -12.42 -5.58 -14.79
N GLN A 332 -12.40 -6.71 -15.47
CA GLN A 332 -12.76 -6.82 -16.88
C GLN A 332 -13.95 -7.77 -17.04
N ALA A 333 -15.06 -7.25 -17.54
CA ALA A 333 -16.24 -8.08 -17.80
C ALA A 333 -17.11 -7.54 -18.94
N ALA A 334 -17.94 -8.42 -19.51
CA ALA A 334 -18.96 -8.00 -20.47
C ALA A 334 -20.10 -7.25 -19.76
N LYS A 335 -20.39 -7.61 -18.51
CA LYS A 335 -21.35 -6.92 -17.63
C LYS A 335 -20.75 -6.70 -16.24
N ILE A 336 -20.92 -5.49 -15.71
CA ILE A 336 -20.51 -5.11 -14.35
C ILE A 336 -21.74 -4.59 -13.61
N ASP A 337 -22.13 -5.27 -12.53
CA ASP A 337 -23.39 -5.04 -11.84
C ASP A 337 -23.15 -4.64 -10.37
N PHE A 338 -23.37 -3.35 -10.10
CA PHE A 338 -23.43 -2.78 -8.76
C PHE A 338 -24.86 -2.42 -8.34
N SER A 339 -25.89 -2.79 -9.11
CA SER A 339 -27.28 -2.31 -8.90
C SER A 339 -27.82 -2.58 -7.50
N ALA A 340 -27.32 -3.63 -6.83
CA ALA A 340 -27.69 -4.02 -5.49
C ALA A 340 -26.82 -3.40 -4.38
N THR A 341 -25.76 -2.66 -4.72
CA THR A 341 -24.75 -2.15 -3.78
C THR A 341 -25.17 -0.78 -3.22
N PRO A 342 -25.52 -0.65 -1.92
CA PRO A 342 -26.00 0.62 -1.36
C PRO A 342 -24.88 1.62 -1.05
N ASP A 343 -23.67 1.14 -0.75
CA ASP A 343 -22.55 1.91 -0.20
C ASP A 343 -21.23 1.55 -0.90
N LEU A 344 -20.13 2.14 -0.43
CA LEU A 344 -18.76 1.86 -0.88
C LEU A 344 -18.45 0.36 -0.98
N ALA A 345 -18.27 -0.11 -2.22
CA ALA A 345 -18.07 -1.49 -2.63
C ALA A 345 -16.60 -1.86 -2.86
N ILE A 346 -15.84 -0.97 -3.51
CA ILE A 346 -14.43 -1.21 -3.84
C ILE A 346 -13.57 -0.11 -3.22
N THR A 347 -12.54 -0.51 -2.45
CA THR A 347 -11.56 0.41 -1.88
C THR A 347 -10.14 0.08 -2.31
N ALA A 348 -9.39 1.12 -2.69
CA ALA A 348 -7.95 1.06 -2.92
C ALA A 348 -7.30 2.34 -2.36
N ARG A 349 -7.50 2.60 -1.06
CA ARG A 349 -7.00 3.80 -0.37
C ARG A 349 -5.70 3.51 0.36
N GLY A 350 -4.84 4.51 0.49
CA GLY A 350 -3.65 4.40 1.32
C GLY A 350 -3.93 4.28 2.81
N GLY A 351 -2.95 3.75 3.53
CA GLY A 351 -2.98 3.57 4.97
C GLY A 351 -2.76 4.87 5.75
N ARG A 352 -3.25 4.89 6.98
CA ARG A 352 -3.03 5.99 7.91
C ARG A 352 -1.55 6.08 8.31
N ARG A 353 -1.05 7.28 8.56
CA ARG A 353 0.24 7.54 9.20
C ARG A 353 0.36 6.91 10.59
N GLY A 354 1.59 6.53 10.95
CA GLY A 354 1.98 6.14 12.30
C GLY A 354 2.06 7.32 13.25
N VAL A 355 1.84 7.05 14.52
CA VAL A 355 1.79 8.06 15.58
C VAL A 355 3.17 8.58 15.96
N GLY A 356 3.21 9.86 16.30
CA GLY A 356 4.38 10.54 16.85
C GLY A 356 4.08 10.99 18.28
N LYS A 357 4.58 12.16 18.66
CA LYS A 357 4.40 12.77 19.99
C LYS A 357 2.98 12.61 20.56
N LEU A 358 2.90 12.15 21.81
CA LEU A 358 1.68 11.99 22.61
C LEU A 358 0.61 11.04 22.02
N ASP A 359 0.96 10.18 21.06
CA ASP A 359 0.01 9.25 20.41
C ASP A 359 -1.17 9.98 19.74
N ILE A 360 -0.94 11.25 19.35
CA ILE A 360 -1.95 12.08 18.72
C ILE A 360 -2.10 11.65 17.26
N HIS A 361 -3.35 11.59 16.84
CA HIS A 361 -3.78 10.92 15.62
C HIS A 361 -4.44 11.88 14.61
N LEU A 362 -4.97 13.01 15.09
CA LEU A 362 -5.83 13.93 14.33
C LEU A 362 -5.17 15.27 14.03
N GLN A 363 -3.99 15.53 14.60
CA GLN A 363 -3.24 16.76 14.36
C GLN A 363 -1.80 16.40 14.00
N PRO A 364 -1.16 17.12 13.06
CA PRO A 364 0.28 17.09 12.83
C PRO A 364 1.06 17.30 14.12
N VAL A 365 1.93 16.36 14.48
CA VAL A 365 2.87 16.54 15.58
C VAL A 365 4.25 15.98 15.20
N GLU A 366 5.26 16.38 15.96
CA GLU A 366 6.65 15.96 15.77
C GLU A 366 6.78 14.42 15.70
N GLY A 367 7.53 13.96 14.72
CA GLY A 367 7.85 12.54 14.52
C GLY A 367 6.69 11.66 14.05
N GLN A 368 5.51 12.21 13.71
CA GLN A 368 4.44 11.43 13.05
C GLN A 368 4.87 10.99 11.65
N GLY A 369 4.43 9.82 11.21
CA GLY A 369 4.63 9.41 9.82
C GLY A 369 3.76 10.20 8.82
N GLY A 370 3.84 9.85 7.54
CA GLY A 370 2.98 10.36 6.48
C GLY A 370 1.87 9.38 6.09
N HIS A 371 0.74 9.90 5.62
CA HIS A 371 -0.33 9.09 5.03
C HIS A 371 0.08 8.47 3.71
N GLY A 372 -0.38 7.25 3.44
CA GLY A 372 -0.26 6.65 2.12
C GLY A 372 -1.24 7.29 1.13
N GLY A 373 -0.84 7.36 -0.15
CA GLY A 373 -1.65 7.87 -1.24
C GLY A 373 -2.66 6.85 -1.80
N PRO A 374 -3.50 7.30 -2.73
CA PRO A 374 -4.53 6.46 -3.33
C PRO A 374 -3.91 5.41 -4.25
N GLY A 375 -4.69 4.37 -4.49
CA GLY A 375 -4.44 3.39 -5.53
C GLY A 375 -5.23 3.64 -6.79
N LEU A 376 -5.54 2.58 -7.54
CA LEU A 376 -6.24 2.67 -8.82
C LEU A 376 -7.34 1.62 -8.92
N VAL A 377 -8.53 2.03 -9.35
CA VAL A 377 -9.61 1.10 -9.69
C VAL A 377 -9.97 1.28 -11.16
N GLN A 378 -10.05 0.18 -11.90
CA GLN A 378 -10.36 0.19 -13.33
C GLN A 378 -11.47 -0.80 -13.65
N LEU A 379 -12.45 -0.33 -14.42
CA LEU A 379 -13.56 -1.11 -14.93
C LEU A 379 -13.41 -1.18 -16.46
N HIS A 380 -12.96 -2.31 -16.96
CA HIS A 380 -12.76 -2.60 -18.38
C HIS A 380 -14.02 -3.25 -18.94
N ILE A 381 -14.79 -2.50 -19.73
CA ILE A 381 -16.09 -2.91 -20.24
C ILE A 381 -16.29 -2.43 -21.68
N ALA A 382 -16.78 -3.31 -22.57
CA ALA A 382 -16.95 -2.97 -23.98
C ALA A 382 -18.12 -2.01 -24.23
N ASP A 383 -19.18 -2.13 -23.42
CA ASP A 383 -20.41 -1.37 -23.53
C ASP A 383 -20.80 -0.83 -22.16
N THR A 384 -20.72 0.48 -21.98
CA THR A 384 -21.04 1.14 -20.70
C THR A 384 -22.51 1.00 -20.31
N THR A 385 -23.41 0.62 -21.21
CA THR A 385 -24.80 0.30 -20.84
C THR A 385 -24.90 -0.98 -20.00
N GLN A 386 -23.87 -1.82 -20.03
CA GLN A 386 -23.74 -3.02 -19.20
C GLN A 386 -23.10 -2.74 -17.84
N LEU A 387 -22.82 -1.47 -17.52
CA LEU A 387 -22.41 -1.02 -16.19
C LEU A 387 -23.65 -0.57 -15.41
N LEU A 388 -24.15 -1.44 -14.53
CA LEU A 388 -25.38 -1.19 -13.79
C LEU A 388 -25.07 -0.59 -12.42
N LEU A 389 -25.70 0.55 -12.11
CA LEU A 389 -25.58 1.24 -10.83
C LEU A 389 -26.92 1.25 -10.09
N PRO A 390 -26.93 1.37 -8.76
CA PRO A 390 -28.14 1.66 -8.01
C PRO A 390 -28.77 2.98 -8.48
N ALA A 391 -30.09 3.08 -8.37
CA ALA A 391 -30.80 4.30 -8.75
C ALA A 391 -30.27 5.52 -7.99
N GLY A 392 -29.90 6.58 -8.73
CA GLY A 392 -29.41 7.83 -8.16
C GLY A 392 -27.98 7.79 -7.63
N LYS A 393 -27.23 6.70 -7.85
CA LYS A 393 -25.83 6.56 -7.43
C LYS A 393 -24.86 6.73 -8.60
N THR A 394 -23.70 7.30 -8.27
CA THR A 394 -22.54 7.42 -9.16
C THR A 394 -21.47 6.39 -8.78
N LEU A 395 -20.50 6.17 -9.67
CA LEU A 395 -19.36 5.28 -9.38
C LEU A 395 -18.52 5.77 -8.20
N ASP A 396 -18.32 7.08 -8.07
CA ASP A 396 -17.47 7.69 -7.04
C ASP A 396 -18.06 7.54 -5.62
N GLU A 397 -19.37 7.29 -5.52
CA GLU A 397 -20.03 6.94 -4.26
C GLU A 397 -19.86 5.46 -3.89
N LEU A 398 -19.58 4.60 -4.87
CA LEU A 398 -19.46 3.15 -4.70
C LEU A 398 -18.00 2.68 -4.71
N ILE A 399 -17.08 3.49 -5.19
CA ILE A 399 -15.68 3.11 -5.39
C ILE A 399 -14.78 4.26 -4.96
N SER A 400 -13.74 3.95 -4.17
CA SER A 400 -12.79 4.95 -3.67
C SER A 400 -11.36 4.42 -3.77
N PRO A 401 -10.45 5.08 -4.50
CA PRO A 401 -10.63 6.32 -5.28
C PRO A 401 -11.57 6.16 -6.50
N PRO A 402 -12.06 7.26 -7.11
CA PRO A 402 -12.88 7.23 -8.33
C PRO A 402 -12.27 6.31 -9.41
N PRO A 403 -13.08 5.43 -10.03
CA PRO A 403 -12.59 4.45 -10.97
C PRO A 403 -12.39 5.04 -12.38
N HIS A 404 -11.53 4.40 -13.16
CA HIS A 404 -11.46 4.59 -14.61
C HIS A 404 -12.37 3.57 -15.31
N VAL A 405 -13.22 4.03 -16.22
CA VAL A 405 -13.97 3.16 -17.14
C VAL A 405 -13.22 3.11 -18.48
N LEU A 406 -12.79 1.92 -18.87
CA LEU A 406 -11.81 1.68 -19.93
C LEU A 406 -12.30 0.61 -20.91
N LEU A 407 -11.67 0.57 -22.08
CA LEU A 407 -11.90 -0.48 -23.08
C LEU A 407 -11.25 -1.79 -22.63
N PRO A 408 -11.84 -2.96 -22.95
CA PRO A 408 -11.25 -4.25 -22.62
C PRO A 408 -9.85 -4.44 -23.23
N GLU A 409 -8.98 -5.06 -22.44
CA GLU A 409 -7.65 -5.46 -22.85
C GLU A 409 -7.58 -6.96 -23.16
N ALA A 410 -6.75 -7.32 -24.15
CA ALA A 410 -6.63 -8.72 -24.59
C ALA A 410 -5.91 -9.59 -23.54
N ASN A 411 -4.99 -8.99 -22.77
CA ASN A 411 -4.21 -9.64 -21.73
C ASN A 411 -4.11 -8.74 -20.49
N PRO A 412 -5.17 -8.68 -19.67
CA PRO A 412 -5.19 -7.88 -18.44
C PRO A 412 -4.36 -8.47 -17.29
#